data_AF-A0A424LZ97-F1
#
_entry.id   AF-A0A424LZ97-F1
#
_cell.length_a   1.000
_cell.length_b   1.000
_cell.length_c   1.000
_cell.angle_alpha   90.00
_cell.angle_beta   90.00
_cell.angle_gamma   90.00
#
_symmetry.space_group_name_H-M   'P 1'
#
loop_
_entity.id
_entity.type
_entity.pdbx_description
1 polymer ?
#
loop_
_entity_poly.entity_id
_entity_poly.type
_entity_poly.pdbx_seq_one_letter_code
_entity_poly.pdbx_strand_id
1 'polypeptide(L)' 'FDRIANMKLSNPQIVGFGISNAETFEQATKKAKGAIIGSAFIKHLTANGVTSIGDFVKQIR' A
#
# COMPACT_ATOMS: atom_id res chain seq x y z
N PHE A 1 5.84 -7.57 -9.32
CA PHE A 1 4.37 -7.69 -9.48
C PHE A 1 3.97 -8.45 -10.74
N ASP A 2 4.85 -8.56 -11.73
CA ASP A 2 4.53 -9.10 -13.06
C ASP A 2 4.12 -10.57 -13.06
N ARG A 3 4.66 -11.40 -12.16
CA ARG A 3 4.27 -12.81 -12.05
C ARG A 3 2.77 -12.98 -11.80
N ILE A 4 2.17 -12.25 -10.86
CA ILE A 4 0.73 -12.37 -10.54
C ILE A 4 -0.14 -11.69 -11.60
N ALA A 5 0.33 -10.59 -12.19
CA ALA A 5 -0.34 -9.95 -13.32
C ALA A 5 -0.44 -10.90 -14.54
N ASN A 6 0.59 -11.70 -14.78
CA ASN A 6 0.64 -12.67 -15.87
C ASN A 6 -0.26 -13.90 -15.65
N MET A 7 -0.78 -14.10 -14.43
CA MET A 7 -1.70 -15.22 -14.13
C MET A 7 -3.12 -14.99 -14.67
N LYS A 8 -3.44 -13.79 -15.20
CA LYS A 8 -4.76 -13.45 -15.77
C LYS A 8 -5.94 -13.86 -14.87
N LEU A 9 -5.79 -13.64 -13.55
CA LEU A 9 -6.82 -13.99 -12.58
C LEU A 9 -8.08 -13.15 -12.83
N SER A 10 -9.26 -13.78 -12.72
CA SER A 10 -10.56 -13.11 -12.87
C SER A 10 -10.86 -12.15 -11.72
N ASN A 11 -10.33 -12.45 -10.53
CA ASN A 11 -10.57 -11.66 -9.34
C ASN A 11 -9.65 -10.43 -9.30
N PRO A 12 -10.15 -9.26 -8.85
CA PRO A 12 -9.35 -8.08 -8.59
C PRO A 12 -8.19 -8.39 -7.63
N GLN A 13 -6.98 -8.00 -8.02
CA GLN A 13 -5.78 -8.26 -7.24
C GLN A 13 -5.45 -7.05 -6.35
N ILE A 14 -5.07 -7.30 -5.11
CA ILE A 14 -4.60 -6.29 -4.15
C ILE A 14 -3.24 -6.72 -3.61
N VAL A 15 -2.29 -5.78 -3.52
CA VAL A 15 -0.95 -6.04 -2.98
C VAL A 15 -0.89 -5.67 -1.50
N GLY A 16 -0.56 -6.62 -0.62
CA GLY A 16 -0.54 -6.38 0.83
C GLY A 16 0.84 -6.30 1.51
N PHE A 17 1.92 -6.48 0.75
CA PHE A 17 3.28 -6.54 1.30
C PHE A 17 4.23 -5.65 0.50
N GLY A 18 5.22 -5.08 1.19
CA GLY A 18 6.24 -4.22 0.58
C GLY A 18 5.78 -2.82 0.23
N ILE A 19 4.64 -2.37 0.80
CA ILE A 19 4.07 -1.04 0.56
C ILE A 19 4.26 -0.20 1.82
N SER A 20 4.94 0.93 1.70
CA SER A 20 5.31 1.77 2.85
C SER A 20 5.25 3.26 2.60
N ASN A 21 5.11 3.70 1.35
CA ASN A 21 5.09 5.11 0.95
C ASN A 21 4.33 5.28 -0.39
N ALA A 22 4.15 6.53 -0.83
CA ALA A 22 3.48 6.85 -2.09
C ALA A 22 4.11 6.14 -3.31
N GLU A 23 5.44 6.11 -3.40
CA GLU A 23 6.15 5.49 -4.53
C GLU A 23 5.86 3.98 -4.63
N THR A 24 6.00 3.25 -3.52
CA THR A 24 5.71 1.81 -3.47
C THR A 24 4.22 1.52 -3.65
N PHE A 25 3.34 2.41 -3.21
CA PHE A 25 1.90 2.34 -3.47
C PHE A 25 1.58 2.50 -4.95
N GLU A 26 2.16 3.49 -5.62
CA GLU A 26 2.00 3.72 -7.06
C GLU A 26 2.54 2.52 -7.87
N GLN A 27 3.72 2.03 -7.50
CA GLN A 27 4.32 0.84 -8.11
C GLN A 27 3.40 -0.39 -8.03
N ALA A 28 2.78 -0.64 -6.87
CA ALA A 28 1.85 -1.75 -6.71
C ALA A 28 0.55 -1.57 -7.50
N THR A 29 0.00 -0.36 -7.49
CA THR A 29 -1.28 -0.05 -8.16
C THR A 29 -1.16 0.09 -9.69
N LYS A 30 0.06 0.14 -10.25
CA LYS A 30 0.28 0.01 -11.71
C LYS A 30 -0.16 -1.34 -12.29
N LYS A 31 -0.09 -2.41 -11.48
CA LYS A 31 -0.38 -3.79 -11.93
C LYS A 31 -1.51 -4.45 -11.14
N ALA A 32 -1.84 -3.93 -9.96
CA ALA A 32 -2.91 -4.41 -9.11
C ALA A 32 -4.03 -3.36 -8.99
N LYS A 33 -5.23 -3.79 -8.60
CA LYS A 33 -6.40 -2.91 -8.41
C LYS A 33 -6.35 -2.12 -7.10
N GLY A 34 -5.38 -2.39 -6.23
CA GLY A 34 -5.18 -1.69 -4.97
C GLY A 34 -3.97 -2.20 -4.20
N ALA A 35 -3.69 -1.55 -3.08
CA ALA A 35 -2.65 -1.96 -2.14
C ALA A 35 -3.09 -1.76 -0.68
N ILE A 36 -2.56 -2.58 0.23
CA ILE A 36 -2.77 -2.52 1.68
C ILE A 36 -1.45 -2.13 2.34
N ILE A 37 -1.48 -1.10 3.20
CA ILE A 37 -0.33 -0.59 3.93
C ILE A 37 -0.51 -0.89 5.41
N GLY A 38 0.13 -1.95 5.91
CA GLY A 38 0.01 -2.39 7.30
C GLY A 38 1.17 -1.94 8.18
N SER A 39 2.35 -2.54 7.97
CA SER A 39 3.50 -2.36 8.86
C SER A 39 4.00 -0.91 8.93
N ALA A 40 3.99 -0.18 7.82
CA ALA A 40 4.37 1.24 7.79
C ALA A 40 3.36 2.10 8.57
N PHE A 41 2.07 1.80 8.47
CA PHE A 41 1.02 2.48 9.23
C PHE A 41 1.17 2.25 10.74
N ILE A 42 1.37 1.00 11.16
CA ILE A 42 1.62 0.68 12.58
C ILE A 42 2.87 1.38 13.10
N LYS A 43 3.98 1.37 12.34
CA LYS A 43 5.21 2.09 12.72
C LYS A 43 4.97 3.58 12.89
N HIS A 44 4.22 4.20 11.97
CA HIS A 44 3.85 5.61 12.06
C HIS A 44 3.01 5.90 13.30
N LEU A 45 2.01 5.07 13.60
CA LEU A 45 1.19 5.21 14.81
C LEU A 45 2.02 5.05 16.08
N THR A 46 2.94 4.09 16.13
CA THR A 46 3.84 3.90 17.26
C THR A 46 4.72 5.12 17.51
N ALA A 47 5.18 5.79 16.45
CA ALA A 47 6.08 6.94 16.55
C ALA A 47 5.35 8.28 16.80
N ASN A 48 4.18 8.47 16.18
CA ASN A 48 3.53 9.77 16.06
C ASN A 48 2.13 9.83 16.69
N GLY A 49 1.60 8.70 17.16
CA GLY A 49 0.27 8.61 17.78
C GLY A 49 -0.90 8.70 16.79
N VAL A 50 -2.11 8.46 17.28
CA VAL A 50 -3.33 8.35 16.46
C VAL A 50 -3.80 9.66 15.84
N THR A 51 -3.42 10.80 16.40
CA THR A 51 -3.77 12.13 15.84
C THR A 51 -3.08 12.40 14.51
N SER A 52 -1.98 11.70 14.21
CA SER A 52 -1.18 11.84 12.99
C SER A 52 -1.66 11.00 11.80
N ILE A 53 -2.80 10.30 11.92
CA ILE A 53 -3.35 9.44 10.84
C ILE A 53 -3.61 10.25 9.57
N GLY A 54 -4.14 11.47 9.71
CA GLY A 54 -4.42 12.33 8.57
C GLY A 54 -3.17 12.67 7.77
N ASP A 55 -2.04 12.89 8.44
CA ASP A 55 -0.77 13.20 7.80
C ASP A 55 -0.20 11.98 7.08
N PHE A 56 -0.31 10.80 7.70
CA PHE A 56 0.08 9.55 7.04
C PHE A 56 -0.69 9.34 5.73
N VAL A 57 -2.01 9.54 5.73
CA VAL A 57 -2.83 9.38 4.52
C VAL A 57 -2.40 10.36 3.42
N LYS A 58 -2.12 11.63 3.76
CA LYS A 58 -1.63 12.65 2.81
C LYS A 58 -0.22 12.35 2.27
N GLN A 59 0.60 11.61 3.01
CA GLN A 59 1.92 11.20 2.51
C GLN A 59 1.84 10.07 1.47
N ILE A 60 0.70 9.36 1.40
CA ILE A 60 0.45 8.30 0.43
C ILE A 60 -0.32 8.82 -0.80
N ARG A 61 -1.15 9.86 -0.64
CA ARG A 61 -2.03 10.44 -1.67
C ARG A 61 -1.88 11.95 -1.76
#